data_AF-A0A2M8S9Z7-F1
#
_entry.id   AF-A0A2M8S9Z7-F1
#
_cell.length_a   1.000
_cell.length_b   1.000
_cell.length_c   1.000
_cell.angle_alpha   90.00
_cell.angle_beta   90.00
_cell.angle_gamma   90.00
#
_symmetry.space_group_name_H-M   'P 1'
#
loop_
_entity.id
_entity.type
_entity.pdbx_description
1 polymer ?
#
loop_
_entity_poly.entity_id
_entity_poly.type
_entity_poly.pdbx_seq_one_letter_code
_entity_poly.pdbx_strand_id
1 'polypeptide(L)'
;YYEQSAYGYDSNMAGLAATVFVPLVDFKFTNDTPYWLLMETYAPPNTYRLTWKFYSTNDGRTVEWNTSGPQDVVPAPDPLFQENSDLEPGEMKQVDWSADGANVTVTRIVWRGGQVLYNDVISTHYSAWQAVCEYGPGTEDPESLAEELGKCQP
;
A
#
# COMPACT_ATOMS: atom_id res chain seq x y z
N TYR A 1 -5.79 1.91 3.64
CA TYR A 1 -4.53 1.20 3.35
C TYR A 1 -3.91 1.67 2.02
N TYR A 2 -4.45 1.34 0.85
CA TYR A 2 -3.87 1.70 -0.47
C TYR A 2 -4.19 3.12 -0.98
N GLU A 3 -5.07 3.85 -0.30
CA GLU A 3 -5.48 5.23 -0.61
C GLU A 3 -4.71 6.25 0.25
N GLN A 4 -3.79 5.78 1.09
CA GLN A 4 -3.09 6.63 2.03
C GLN A 4 -1.82 7.20 1.39
N SER A 5 -1.71 8.52 1.41
CA SER A 5 -0.52 9.27 1.02
C SER A 5 0.16 9.86 2.26
N ALA A 6 1.35 10.43 2.06
CA ALA A 6 2.05 11.20 3.10
C ALA A 6 1.25 12.43 3.60
N TYR A 7 0.19 12.83 2.88
CA TYR A 7 -0.63 14.01 3.18
C TYR A 7 -2.06 13.66 3.62
N GLY A 8 -2.42 12.38 3.66
CA GLY A 8 -3.75 11.92 4.04
C GLY A 8 -4.36 10.95 3.02
N TYR A 9 -5.67 10.77 3.12
CA TYR A 9 -6.45 9.86 2.28
C TYR A 9 -6.80 10.49 0.93
N ASP A 10 -6.46 9.81 -0.16
CA ASP A 10 -6.85 10.14 -1.53
C ASP A 10 -7.10 8.85 -2.33
N SER A 11 -8.36 8.58 -2.63
CA SER A 11 -8.78 7.40 -3.39
C SER A 11 -8.20 7.36 -4.81
N ASN A 12 -7.84 8.50 -5.39
CA ASN A 12 -7.21 8.55 -6.71
C ASN A 12 -5.75 8.08 -6.70
N MET A 13 -5.13 7.94 -5.53
CA MET A 13 -3.77 7.42 -5.39
C MET A 13 -3.72 5.89 -5.32
N ALA A 14 -4.88 5.22 -5.21
CA ALA A 14 -4.96 3.77 -5.28
C ALA A 14 -4.37 3.26 -6.61
N GLY A 15 -3.63 2.15 -6.57
CA GLY A 15 -2.97 1.58 -7.75
C GLY A 15 -1.63 2.25 -8.14
N LEU A 16 -1.22 3.35 -7.49
CA LEU A 16 0.06 4.02 -7.76
C LEU A 16 1.18 3.65 -6.77
N ALA A 17 0.85 2.91 -5.72
CA ALA A 17 1.83 2.43 -4.75
C ALA A 17 2.76 1.36 -5.35
N ALA A 18 3.96 1.24 -4.79
CA ALA A 18 4.89 0.16 -5.09
C ALA A 18 5.06 -0.73 -3.86
N THR A 19 5.00 -2.05 -4.07
CA THR A 19 5.29 -3.03 -3.02
C THR A 19 6.79 -3.29 -2.94
N VAL A 20 7.33 -3.24 -1.73
CA VAL A 20 8.66 -3.75 -1.40
C VAL A 20 8.48 -4.76 -0.27
N PHE A 21 8.83 -6.02 -0.52
CA PHE A 21 8.73 -7.11 0.45
C PHE A 21 10.02 -7.92 0.42
N VAL A 22 10.97 -7.55 1.27
CA VAL A 22 12.31 -8.16 1.28
C VAL A 22 12.22 -9.60 1.79
N PRO A 23 12.86 -10.58 1.12
CA PRO A 23 13.72 -10.47 -0.06
C PRO A 23 13.03 -10.79 -1.40
N LEU A 24 11.70 -10.90 -1.44
CA LEU A 24 10.95 -11.48 -2.56
C LEU A 24 10.50 -10.46 -3.62
N VAL A 25 10.08 -9.26 -3.20
CA VAL A 25 9.52 -8.23 -4.09
C VAL A 25 10.33 -6.95 -3.92
N ASP A 26 10.92 -6.47 -5.02
CA ASP A 26 11.59 -5.17 -5.06
C ASP A 26 10.89 -4.25 -6.06
N PHE A 27 10.93 -2.94 -5.77
CA PHE A 27 10.65 -1.93 -6.78
C PHE A 27 11.80 -1.85 -7.77
N LYS A 28 11.52 -2.10 -9.05
CA LYS A 28 12.50 -2.06 -10.15
C LYS A 28 11.96 -1.23 -11.30
N PHE A 29 12.85 -0.50 -11.96
CA PHE A 29 12.53 0.26 -13.16
C PHE A 29 13.71 0.24 -14.13
N THR A 30 13.44 0.50 -15.40
CA THR A 30 14.47 0.62 -16.46
C THR A 30 14.64 2.09 -16.82
N ASN A 31 15.89 2.57 -16.85
CA ASN A 31 16.20 3.84 -17.50
C ASN A 31 16.18 3.63 -19.02
N ASP A 32 15.09 4.02 -19.67
CA ASP A 32 14.89 3.90 -21.11
C ASP A 32 15.43 5.12 -21.89
N THR A 33 16.22 5.97 -21.25
CA THR A 33 16.80 7.18 -21.85
C THR A 33 18.29 6.95 -22.15
N PRO A 34 18.87 7.67 -23.14
CA PRO A 34 20.31 7.67 -23.33
C PRO A 34 21.07 8.52 -22.29
N TYR A 35 20.36 9.08 -21.30
CA TYR A 35 20.91 10.01 -20.32
C TYR A 35 21.08 9.34 -18.96
N TRP A 36 21.98 9.90 -18.17
CA TRP A 36 22.22 9.44 -16.80
C TRP A 36 21.05 9.82 -15.89
N LEU A 37 20.84 9.03 -14.84
CA LEU A 37 19.96 9.39 -13.73
C LEU A 37 20.82 9.85 -12.55
N LEU A 38 20.55 11.05 -12.06
CA LEU A 38 20.98 11.46 -10.74
C LEU A 38 19.88 11.06 -9.74
N MET A 39 20.27 10.30 -8.72
CA MET A 39 19.38 9.87 -7.65
C MET A 39 19.81 10.52 -6.34
N GLU A 40 18.89 11.27 -5.72
CA GLU A 40 19.07 11.79 -4.38
C GLU A 40 18.21 11.01 -3.41
N THR A 41 18.76 10.68 -2.24
CA THR A 41 18.07 9.93 -1.20
C THR A 41 18.02 10.75 0.08
N TYR A 42 16.83 10.87 0.67
CA TYR A 42 16.58 11.61 1.89
C TYR A 42 15.93 10.71 2.93
N ALA A 43 16.59 10.55 4.07
CA ALA A 43 16.10 9.77 5.21
C ALA A 43 16.12 10.67 6.47
N PRO A 44 15.15 11.57 6.65
CA PRO A 44 15.14 12.45 7.80
C PRO A 44 14.98 11.62 9.08
N PRO A 45 15.82 11.85 10.11
CA PRO A 45 15.72 11.12 11.36
C PRO A 45 14.32 11.30 11.97
N ASN A 46 13.81 10.24 12.59
CA ASN A 46 12.52 10.23 13.30
C ASN A 46 11.27 10.49 12.44
N THR A 47 11.33 10.35 11.11
CA THR A 47 10.15 10.56 10.23
C THR A 47 9.60 9.27 9.60
N TYR A 48 10.19 8.10 9.91
CA TYR A 48 9.88 6.79 9.29
C TYR A 48 9.68 6.87 7.76
N ARG A 49 10.37 7.80 7.11
CA ARG A 49 10.20 8.14 5.70
C ARG A 49 11.52 8.11 4.98
N LEU A 50 11.53 7.45 3.83
CA LEU A 50 12.62 7.46 2.87
C LEU A 50 12.11 8.03 1.56
N THR A 51 12.78 9.06 1.05
CA THR A 51 12.38 9.75 -0.18
C THR A 51 13.51 9.71 -1.18
N TRP A 52 13.21 9.18 -2.36
CA TRP A 52 14.10 9.24 -3.52
C TRP A 52 13.60 10.31 -4.47
N LYS A 53 14.54 11.11 -4.99
CA LYS A 53 14.28 12.01 -6.11
C LYS A 53 15.15 11.58 -7.28
N PHE A 54 14.52 11.49 -8.44
CA PHE A 54 15.16 11.11 -9.69
C PHE A 54 15.24 12.34 -10.60
N TYR A 55 16.43 12.62 -11.10
CA TYR A 55 16.68 13.70 -12.04
C TYR A 55 17.37 13.13 -13.27
N SER A 56 16.98 13.63 -14.45
CA SER A 56 17.64 13.31 -15.72
C SER A 56 17.55 14.49 -16.66
N THR A 57 18.18 14.35 -17.83
CA THR A 57 18.01 15.29 -18.93
C THR A 57 16.58 15.19 -19.47
N ASN A 58 15.91 16.34 -19.60
CA ASN A 58 14.60 16.40 -20.25
C ASN A 58 14.74 15.97 -21.72
N ASP A 59 14.10 14.87 -22.08
CA ASP A 59 14.10 14.31 -23.44
C ASP A 59 12.83 14.66 -24.24
N GLY A 60 12.02 15.59 -23.71
CA GLY A 60 10.79 16.08 -24.33
C GLY A 60 9.57 15.20 -24.12
N ARG A 61 9.64 14.18 -23.25
CA ARG A 61 8.46 13.36 -22.95
C ARG A 61 7.47 14.08 -22.03
N THR A 62 6.18 13.82 -22.24
CA THR A 62 5.09 14.18 -21.31
C THR A 62 4.32 12.93 -20.93
N VAL A 63 3.71 12.95 -19.75
CA VAL A 63 2.92 11.83 -19.23
C VAL A 63 1.52 12.32 -18.93
N GLU A 64 0.54 11.61 -19.47
CA GLU A 64 -0.86 11.72 -19.11
C GLU A 64 -1.26 10.41 -18.44
N TRP A 65 -2.03 10.48 -17.37
CA TRP A 65 -2.53 9.28 -16.72
C TRP A 65 -3.93 9.53 -16.16
N ASN A 66 -4.67 8.45 -15.98
CA ASN A 66 -6.00 8.45 -15.39
C ASN A 66 -6.17 7.20 -14.54
N THR A 67 -7.04 7.25 -13.53
CA THR A 67 -7.36 6.13 -12.66
C THR A 67 -8.87 5.91 -12.60
N SER A 68 -9.28 4.67 -12.42
CA SER A 68 -10.67 4.36 -12.03
C SER A 68 -10.97 4.73 -10.58
N GLY A 69 -9.96 4.92 -9.74
CA GLY A 69 -10.10 4.77 -8.29
C GLY A 69 -10.49 3.32 -7.91
N PRO A 70 -10.75 3.05 -6.62
CA PRO A 70 -11.28 1.75 -6.20
C PRO A 70 -12.67 1.51 -6.79
N GLN A 71 -12.81 0.37 -7.47
CA GLN A 71 -14.05 -0.16 -8.02
C GLN A 71 -14.32 -1.52 -7.41
N ASP A 72 -15.57 -2.01 -7.48
CA ASP A 72 -15.98 -3.32 -6.98
C ASP A 72 -15.51 -3.57 -5.54
N VAL A 73 -15.73 -2.58 -4.65
CA VAL A 73 -15.24 -2.64 -3.27
C VAL A 73 -15.87 -3.82 -2.53
N VAL A 74 -15.03 -4.62 -1.89
CA VAL A 74 -15.41 -5.77 -1.07
C VAL A 74 -15.03 -5.45 0.37
N PRO A 75 -15.99 -5.35 1.31
CA PRO A 75 -15.67 -5.09 2.71
C PRO A 75 -14.68 -6.11 3.28
N ALA A 76 -13.81 -5.65 4.16
CA ALA A 76 -12.97 -6.53 4.96
C ALA A 76 -13.83 -7.59 5.70
N PRO A 77 -13.38 -8.85 5.79
CA PRO A 77 -14.02 -9.84 6.65
C PRO A 77 -13.92 -9.45 8.12
N ASP A 78 -14.74 -10.10 8.94
CA ASP A 78 -14.68 -9.96 10.40
C ASP A 78 -13.26 -10.27 10.92
N PRO A 79 -12.80 -9.60 11.99
CA PRO A 79 -11.49 -9.83 12.57
C PRO A 79 -11.28 -11.29 13.00
N LEU A 80 -10.05 -11.77 12.85
CA LEU A 80 -9.65 -13.10 13.31
C LEU A 80 -8.93 -13.02 14.65
N PHE A 81 -9.48 -13.70 15.65
CA PHE A 81 -8.89 -13.86 16.98
C PHE A 81 -8.12 -15.17 17.07
N GLN A 82 -6.84 -15.10 17.44
CA GLN A 82 -5.96 -16.28 17.53
C GLN A 82 -5.31 -16.37 18.90
N GLU A 83 -5.39 -17.52 19.56
CA GLU A 83 -4.64 -17.74 20.79
C GLU A 83 -3.13 -17.81 20.49
N ASN A 84 -2.33 -17.08 21.25
CA ASN A 84 -0.87 -17.09 21.18
C ASN A 84 -0.29 -17.44 22.56
N SER A 85 0.37 -18.59 22.65
CA SER A 85 0.98 -19.09 23.90
C SER A 85 2.13 -18.22 24.45
N ASP A 86 2.66 -17.31 23.63
CA ASP A 86 3.72 -16.39 24.04
C ASP A 86 3.18 -15.14 24.76
N LEU A 87 1.86 -14.95 24.79
CA LEU A 87 1.19 -13.84 25.49
C LEU A 87 0.69 -14.26 26.88
N GLU A 88 0.72 -13.33 27.84
CA GLU A 88 0.20 -13.57 29.19
C GLU A 88 -1.34 -13.65 29.20
N PRO A 89 -1.97 -14.35 30.17
CA PRO A 89 -3.43 -14.36 30.30
C PRO A 89 -4.00 -12.94 30.40
N GLY A 90 -4.98 -12.62 29.54
CA GLY A 90 -5.58 -11.28 29.44
C GLY A 90 -4.77 -10.27 28.61
N GLU A 91 -3.63 -10.67 28.03
CA GLU A 91 -2.89 -9.86 27.07
C GLU A 91 -3.47 -10.04 25.65
N MET A 92 -3.53 -8.94 24.89
CA MET A 92 -3.95 -8.94 23.50
C MET A 92 -3.09 -8.04 22.64
N LYS A 93 -2.77 -8.49 21.43
CA LYS A 93 -1.98 -7.77 20.44
C LYS A 93 -2.64 -7.82 19.07
N GLN A 94 -2.93 -6.64 18.50
CA GLN A 94 -3.29 -6.56 17.10
C GLN A 94 -2.01 -6.66 16.26
N VAL A 95 -1.96 -7.66 15.40
CA VAL A 95 -0.80 -7.96 14.55
C VAL A 95 -1.08 -7.66 13.07
N ASP A 96 -2.35 -7.52 12.70
CA ASP A 96 -2.76 -7.13 11.35
C ASP A 96 -4.01 -6.23 11.38
N TRP A 97 -4.22 -5.45 10.32
CA TRP A 97 -5.30 -4.46 10.21
C TRP A 97 -6.20 -4.76 9.01
N SER A 98 -7.49 -4.54 9.19
CA SER A 98 -8.47 -4.73 8.13
C SER A 98 -8.25 -3.74 6.99
N ALA A 99 -8.49 -4.20 5.77
CA ALA A 99 -8.53 -3.37 4.57
C ALA A 99 -9.55 -3.95 3.60
N ASP A 100 -10.42 -3.09 3.07
CA ASP A 100 -11.34 -3.50 2.01
C ASP A 100 -10.58 -3.97 0.77
N GLY A 101 -11.17 -4.89 0.04
CA GLY A 101 -10.74 -5.27 -1.30
C GLY A 101 -11.29 -4.31 -2.33
N ALA A 102 -10.63 -4.21 -3.48
CA ALA A 102 -11.08 -3.40 -4.61
C ALA A 102 -10.32 -3.75 -5.89
N ASN A 103 -10.91 -3.41 -7.03
CA ASN A 103 -10.22 -3.36 -8.31
C ASN A 103 -9.81 -1.92 -8.65
N VAL A 104 -8.60 -1.73 -9.14
CA VAL A 104 -8.14 -0.42 -9.63
C VAL A 104 -7.49 -0.58 -10.99
N THR A 105 -7.84 0.31 -11.92
CA THR A 105 -7.19 0.42 -13.22
C THR A 105 -6.59 1.81 -13.39
N VAL A 106 -5.30 1.86 -13.69
CA VAL A 106 -4.56 3.06 -14.06
C VAL A 106 -4.16 2.99 -15.52
N THR A 107 -4.52 4.00 -16.30
CA THR A 107 -4.06 4.15 -17.69
C THR A 107 -2.97 5.20 -17.75
N ARG A 108 -1.88 4.93 -18.48
CA ARG A 108 -0.77 5.87 -18.67
C ARG A 108 -0.45 5.99 -20.15
N ILE A 109 -0.38 7.22 -20.65
CA ILE A 109 0.10 7.52 -21.99
C ILE A 109 1.34 8.41 -21.88
N VAL A 110 2.42 7.98 -22.53
CA VAL A 110 3.66 8.74 -22.61
C VAL A 110 3.83 9.24 -24.03
N TRP A 111 3.99 10.54 -24.18
CA TRP A 111 4.14 11.20 -25.47
C TRP A 111 5.55 11.76 -25.63
N ARG A 112 6.06 11.83 -26.86
CA ARG A 112 7.23 12.63 -27.22
C ARG A 112 7.08 13.16 -28.64
N GLY A 113 7.14 14.48 -28.82
CA GLY A 113 7.04 15.11 -30.13
C GLY A 113 5.74 14.78 -30.89
N GLY A 114 4.62 14.61 -30.16
CA GLY A 114 3.32 14.25 -30.74
C GLY A 114 3.13 12.76 -31.05
N GLN A 115 4.14 11.92 -30.79
CA GLN A 115 4.06 10.46 -30.94
C GLN A 115 3.83 9.79 -29.59
N VAL A 116 2.98 8.76 -29.56
CA VAL A 116 2.83 7.89 -28.39
C VAL A 116 4.06 6.97 -28.30
N LEU A 117 4.78 7.04 -27.19
CA LEU A 117 5.85 6.09 -26.85
C LEU A 117 5.29 4.86 -26.13
N TYR A 118 4.41 5.08 -25.16
CA TYR A 118 3.80 4.04 -24.34
C TYR A 118 2.32 4.33 -24.13
N ASN A 119 1.52 3.27 -24.10
CA ASN A 119 0.11 3.30 -23.75
C ASN A 119 -0.17 2.06 -22.89
N ASP A 120 -0.17 2.27 -21.59
CA ASP A 120 -0.22 1.21 -20.58
C ASP A 120 -1.58 1.17 -19.91
N VAL A 121 -2.05 -0.05 -19.62
CA VAL A 121 -3.18 -0.29 -18.72
C VAL A 121 -2.67 -1.18 -17.60
N ILE A 122 -2.65 -0.63 -16.39
CA ILE A 122 -2.18 -1.30 -15.18
C ILE A 122 -3.42 -1.60 -14.34
N SER A 123 -3.68 -2.87 -14.09
CA SER A 123 -4.83 -3.29 -13.27
C SER A 123 -4.35 -4.04 -12.03
N THR A 124 -4.88 -3.65 -10.88
CA THR A 124 -4.55 -4.23 -9.58
C THR A 124 -5.82 -4.70 -8.91
N HIS A 125 -5.81 -5.95 -8.43
CA HIS A 125 -6.86 -6.49 -7.57
C HIS A 125 -6.33 -6.54 -6.14
N TYR A 126 -6.93 -5.73 -5.27
CA TYR A 126 -6.72 -5.76 -3.83
C TYR A 126 -7.70 -6.76 -3.23
N SER A 127 -7.17 -7.80 -2.60
CA SER A 127 -7.98 -8.74 -1.84
C SER A 127 -8.41 -8.12 -0.51
N ALA A 128 -9.68 -8.30 -0.14
CA ALA A 128 -10.17 -7.90 1.17
C ALA A 128 -9.38 -8.64 2.25
N TRP A 129 -8.92 -7.89 3.24
CA TRP A 129 -7.99 -8.34 4.26
C TRP A 129 -8.60 -8.12 5.63
N GLN A 130 -8.62 -9.16 6.46
CA GLN A 130 -9.17 -9.10 7.81
C GLN A 130 -8.12 -8.60 8.81
N ALA A 131 -8.56 -7.93 9.87
CA ALA A 131 -7.70 -7.65 11.01
C ALA A 131 -7.37 -8.97 11.75
N VAL A 132 -6.21 -9.02 12.41
CA VAL A 132 -5.83 -10.18 13.24
C VAL A 132 -5.41 -9.71 14.62
N CYS A 133 -6.06 -10.26 15.65
CA CYS A 133 -5.71 -10.06 17.04
C CYS A 133 -5.27 -11.37 17.67
N GLU A 134 -4.07 -11.37 18.22
CA GLU A 134 -3.55 -12.44 19.04
C GLU A 134 -3.91 -12.20 20.51
N TYR A 135 -4.31 -13.22 21.24
CA TYR A 135 -4.66 -13.14 22.67
C TYR A 135 -3.99 -14.25 23.49
N GLY A 136 -3.72 -13.98 24.76
CA GLY A 136 -3.07 -14.95 25.65
C GLY A 136 -4.00 -16.07 26.14
N PRO A 137 -3.46 -17.25 26.47
CA PRO A 137 -4.26 -18.39 26.90
C PRO A 137 -5.11 -18.09 28.14
N GLY A 138 -6.30 -18.69 28.21
CA GLY A 138 -7.24 -18.47 29.32
C GLY A 138 -8.07 -17.19 29.23
N THR A 139 -8.02 -16.48 28.09
CA THR A 139 -8.95 -15.39 27.78
C THR A 139 -10.32 -15.98 27.43
N GLU A 140 -11.34 -15.73 28.26
CA GLU A 140 -12.69 -16.32 28.07
C GLU A 140 -13.46 -15.70 26.90
N ASP A 141 -13.31 -14.38 26.69
CA ASP A 141 -13.99 -13.63 25.62
C ASP A 141 -12.99 -12.65 24.96
N PRO A 142 -12.30 -13.08 23.90
CA PRO A 142 -11.34 -12.25 23.20
C PRO A 142 -11.99 -11.10 22.41
N GLU A 143 -13.26 -11.22 22.00
CA GLU A 143 -13.96 -10.15 21.27
C GLU A 143 -14.26 -8.97 22.19
N SER A 144 -14.82 -9.25 23.38
CA SER A 144 -15.07 -8.22 24.40
C SER A 144 -13.78 -7.56 24.86
N LEU A 145 -12.70 -8.33 25.06
CA LEU A 145 -11.39 -7.76 25.41
C LEU A 145 -10.84 -6.84 24.30
N ALA A 146 -11.03 -7.20 23.03
CA ALA A 146 -10.66 -6.34 21.90
C ALA A 146 -11.43 -5.02 21.90
N GLU A 147 -12.73 -5.06 22.16
CA GLU A 147 -13.58 -3.87 22.23
C GLU A 147 -13.11 -2.93 23.34
N GLU A 148 -12.86 -3.45 24.55
CA GLU A 148 -12.33 -2.68 25.68
C GLU A 148 -10.98 -2.02 25.38
N LEU A 149 -10.12 -2.72 24.62
CA LEU A 149 -8.79 -2.25 24.25
C LEU A 149 -8.77 -1.38 22.97
N GLY A 150 -9.90 -1.23 22.29
CA GLY A 150 -9.98 -0.52 21.00
C GLY A 150 -9.16 -1.18 19.89
N LYS A 151 -9.05 -2.52 19.90
CA LYS A 151 -8.30 -3.31 18.91
C LYS A 151 -9.24 -4.16 18.07
N CYS A 152 -8.82 -4.49 16.85
CA CYS A 152 -9.58 -5.34 15.93
C CYS A 152 -11.06 -4.96 15.84
N GLN A 153 -11.33 -3.66 15.72
CA GLN A 153 -12.67 -3.15 15.45
C GLN A 153 -12.90 -3.10 13.93
N PRO A 154 -14.13 -3.34 13.45
CA PRO A 154 -14.49 -3.20 12.05
C PRO A 154 -14.39 -1.75 11.54
#